data_AF-A0A1E2WFD2-F1
#
_entry.id   AF-A0A1E2WFD2-F1
#
_cell.length_a   1.000
_cell.length_b   1.000
_cell.length_c   1.000
_cell.angle_alpha   90.00
_cell.angle_beta   90.00
_cell.angle_gamma   90.00
#
_symmetry.space_group_name_H-M   'P 1'
#
loop_
_entity.id
_entity.type
_entity.pdbx_description
1 polymer ?
#
loop_
_entity_poly.entity_id
_entity_poly.type
_entity_poly.pdbx_seq_one_letter_code
_entity_poly.pdbx_strand_id
1 'polypeptide(L)'
;MLIIDETGDKKKGNTTDYVKRQYIGNLGKTDNGIVAVTAYAVLSGMTFPLIFEVYKPRERLQPGDKYLTKPEIAGIMIRKLRAMGFRFNLVLADSLYGESSKNFLSVLNELNLNFIVAIRSNHRAWGITDSKVKYSDWQRFKRVFSDLSSENRYIREIICGKKSDIRYWQITTDKEELPKNTTWYVMSKYPEITPREVGNFYGLRTWVEYGLKQSKNE
;
A
#
# COMPACT_ATOMS: atom_id res chain seq x y z
N MET A 1 12.00 3.38 -6.59
CA MET A 1 11.06 2.74 -5.62
C MET A 1 9.93 2.09 -6.40
N LEU A 2 9.36 0.99 -5.90
CA LEU A 2 8.18 0.35 -6.49
C LEU A 2 6.95 0.64 -5.63
N ILE A 3 5.82 0.96 -6.25
CA ILE A 3 4.52 1.10 -5.58
C ILE A 3 3.58 0.03 -6.15
N ILE A 4 2.99 -0.76 -5.25
CA ILE A 4 1.91 -1.70 -5.56
C ILE A 4 0.59 -1.09 -5.07
N ASP A 5 -0.37 -0.96 -5.97
CA ASP A 5 -1.68 -0.40 -5.66
C ASP A 5 -2.79 -1.10 -6.44
N GLU A 6 -4.03 -0.87 -6.04
CA GLU A 6 -5.21 -1.33 -6.76
C GLU A 6 -5.90 -0.17 -7.47
N THR A 7 -6.20 -0.36 -8.76
CA THR A 7 -7.08 0.55 -9.50
C THR A 7 -8.32 -0.20 -9.94
N GLY A 8 -9.48 0.45 -9.87
CA GLY A 8 -10.71 -0.13 -10.37
C GLY A 8 -11.43 0.78 -11.36
N ASP A 9 -12.17 0.16 -12.26
CA ASP A 9 -13.03 0.85 -13.21
C ASP A 9 -14.46 0.39 -13.04
N LYS A 10 -15.34 1.36 -12.74
CA LYS A 10 -16.77 1.10 -12.68
C LYS A 10 -17.26 0.72 -14.06
N LYS A 11 -18.03 -0.36 -14.12
CA LYS A 11 -18.69 -0.81 -15.34
C LYS A 11 -20.19 -0.81 -15.13
N LYS A 12 -20.92 -0.36 -16.15
CA LYS A 12 -22.38 -0.47 -16.21
C LYS A 12 -22.70 -1.73 -17.02
N GLY A 13 -23.40 -2.69 -16.42
CA GLY A 13 -23.79 -3.96 -17.06
C GLY A 13 -23.06 -5.20 -16.51
N ASN A 14 -23.50 -6.38 -16.94
CA ASN A 14 -23.03 -7.68 -16.46
C ASN A 14 -22.22 -8.49 -17.50
N THR A 15 -22.03 -7.93 -18.70
CA THR A 15 -21.50 -8.61 -19.88
C THR A 15 -19.99 -8.55 -20.00
N THR A 16 -19.31 -7.62 -19.32
CA THR A 16 -17.85 -7.57 -19.31
C THR A 16 -17.31 -8.61 -18.34
N ASP A 17 -16.33 -9.38 -18.80
CA ASP A 17 -15.66 -10.39 -17.99
C ASP A 17 -15.05 -9.80 -16.73
N TYR A 18 -15.03 -10.61 -15.67
CA TYR A 18 -14.46 -10.29 -14.35
C TYR A 18 -15.09 -9.10 -13.61
N VAL A 19 -16.18 -8.50 -14.13
CA VAL A 19 -16.96 -7.49 -13.40
C VAL A 19 -17.64 -8.13 -12.20
N LYS A 20 -17.40 -7.54 -11.02
CA LYS A 20 -18.07 -7.92 -9.77
C LYS A 20 -18.36 -6.69 -8.93
N ARG A 21 -19.37 -6.79 -8.07
CA ARG A 21 -19.60 -5.87 -6.96
C ARG A 21 -18.48 -6.02 -5.93
N GLN A 22 -17.53 -5.10 -5.92
CA GLN A 22 -16.37 -5.12 -5.05
C GLN A 22 -15.96 -3.69 -4.67
N TYR A 23 -15.13 -3.55 -3.64
CA TYR A 23 -14.60 -2.23 -3.27
C TYR A 23 -13.71 -1.71 -4.40
N ILE A 24 -14.03 -0.53 -4.90
CA ILE A 24 -13.29 0.16 -5.96
C ILE A 24 -12.54 1.31 -5.29
N GLY A 25 -11.23 1.15 -5.11
CA GLY A 25 -10.39 2.04 -4.31
C GLY A 25 -10.48 3.51 -4.73
N ASN A 26 -10.34 3.78 -6.03
CA ASN A 26 -10.43 5.15 -6.60
C ASN A 26 -11.82 5.79 -6.46
N LEU A 27 -12.90 5.00 -6.33
CA LEU A 27 -14.27 5.49 -6.09
C LEU A 27 -14.65 5.54 -4.61
N GLY A 28 -13.81 4.99 -3.72
CA GLY A 28 -14.05 4.94 -2.28
C GLY A 28 -15.30 4.14 -1.87
N LYS A 29 -15.85 3.30 -2.76
CA LYS A 29 -17.12 2.59 -2.52
C LYS A 29 -17.15 1.22 -3.18
N THR A 30 -18.07 0.39 -2.68
CA THR A 30 -18.40 -0.91 -3.29
C THR A 30 -19.37 -0.70 -4.43
N ASP A 31 -18.94 -1.03 -5.65
CA ASP A 31 -19.75 -0.91 -6.87
C ASP A 31 -19.38 -2.03 -7.85
N ASN A 32 -20.14 -2.18 -8.94
CA ASN A 32 -19.80 -3.12 -10.01
C ASN A 32 -18.64 -2.57 -10.83
N GLY A 33 -17.55 -3.33 -10.90
CA GLY A 33 -16.40 -2.94 -11.70
C GLY A 33 -15.33 -4.02 -11.81
N ILE A 34 -14.33 -3.71 -12.62
CA ILE A 34 -13.09 -4.49 -12.76
C ILE A 34 -12.05 -3.84 -11.85
N VAL A 35 -11.24 -4.67 -11.19
CA VAL A 35 -10.09 -4.21 -10.39
C VAL A 35 -8.84 -4.82 -10.97
N ALA A 36 -7.78 -4.04 -11.06
CA ALA A 36 -6.45 -4.48 -11.44
C ALA A 36 -5.45 -4.15 -10.33
N VAL A 37 -4.50 -5.06 -10.12
CA VAL A 37 -3.30 -4.78 -9.34
C VAL A 37 -2.32 -4.09 -10.28
N THR A 38 -1.73 -3.00 -9.81
CA THR A 38 -0.86 -2.13 -10.60
C THR A 38 0.49 -1.97 -9.92
N ALA A 39 1.55 -1.91 -10.72
CA ALA A 39 2.90 -1.63 -10.26
C ALA A 39 3.42 -0.37 -10.93
N TYR A 40 3.84 0.60 -10.13
CA TYR A 40 4.45 1.85 -10.59
C TYR A 40 5.88 1.98 -10.10
N ALA A 41 6.77 2.48 -10.92
CA ALA A 41 8.07 2.97 -10.48
C ALA A 41 7.96 4.44 -10.07
N VAL A 42 8.59 4.81 -8.96
CA VAL A 42 8.89 6.21 -8.65
C VAL A 42 10.38 6.43 -8.73
N LEU A 43 10.80 7.36 -9.59
CA LEU A 43 12.19 7.76 -9.82
C LEU A 43 12.24 9.29 -9.97
N SER A 44 13.08 9.96 -9.18
CA SER A 44 13.26 11.42 -9.23
C SER A 44 11.95 12.22 -9.17
N GLY A 45 10.98 11.77 -8.36
CA GLY A 45 9.67 12.41 -8.23
C GLY A 45 8.69 12.13 -9.38
N MET A 46 9.13 11.42 -10.43
CA MET A 46 8.28 10.98 -11.54
C MET A 46 7.79 9.56 -11.29
N THR A 47 6.56 9.29 -11.73
CA THR A 47 5.93 7.98 -11.60
C THR A 47 5.67 7.38 -12.97
N PHE A 48 6.05 6.11 -13.12
CA PHE A 48 5.95 5.38 -14.37
C PHE A 48 5.11 4.11 -14.16
N PRO A 49 4.02 3.90 -14.93
CA PRO A 49 3.34 2.62 -14.94
C PRO A 49 4.29 1.55 -15.50
N LEU A 50 4.45 0.44 -14.79
CA LEU A 50 5.31 -0.66 -15.25
C LEU A 50 4.46 -1.79 -15.83
N ILE A 51 3.63 -2.39 -14.98
CA ILE A 51 2.77 -3.53 -15.32
C ILE A 51 1.49 -3.47 -14.50
N PHE A 52 0.43 -4.06 -15.03
CA PHE A 52 -0.82 -4.28 -14.33
C PHE A 52 -1.33 -5.68 -14.64
N GLU A 53 -2.14 -6.22 -13.74
CA GLU A 53 -2.78 -7.52 -13.90
C GLU A 53 -4.23 -7.44 -13.38
N VAL A 54 -5.18 -7.93 -14.17
CA VAL A 54 -6.60 -7.91 -13.80
C VAL A 54 -6.86 -8.93 -12.70
N TYR A 55 -7.47 -8.48 -11.60
CA TYR A 55 -7.95 -9.40 -10.57
C TYR A 55 -9.21 -10.10 -11.07
N LYS A 56 -9.17 -11.44 -11.08
CA LYS A 56 -10.27 -12.30 -11.55
C LYS A 56 -11.05 -12.86 -10.35
N PRO A 57 -12.27 -12.36 -10.07
CA PRO A 57 -13.06 -12.85 -8.94
C PRO A 57 -13.44 -14.31 -9.13
N ARG A 58 -13.47 -15.07 -8.02
CA ARG A 58 -13.71 -16.52 -8.05
C ARG A 58 -15.02 -16.92 -8.76
N GLU A 59 -16.10 -16.16 -8.62
CA GLU A 59 -17.38 -16.47 -9.28
C GLU A 59 -17.44 -16.07 -10.77
N ARG A 60 -16.39 -15.42 -11.28
CA ARG A 60 -16.29 -14.93 -12.67
C ARG A 60 -15.10 -15.52 -13.42
N LEU A 61 -14.51 -16.59 -12.90
CA LEU A 61 -13.41 -17.30 -13.57
C LEU A 61 -13.92 -17.97 -14.84
N GLN A 62 -13.17 -17.82 -15.93
CA GLN A 62 -13.40 -18.53 -17.17
C GLN A 62 -12.69 -19.90 -17.16
N PRO A 63 -13.09 -20.85 -18.02
CA PRO A 63 -12.37 -22.12 -18.17
C PRO A 63 -10.87 -21.89 -18.43
N GLY A 64 -10.02 -22.51 -17.62
CA GLY A 64 -8.56 -22.35 -17.68
C GLY A 64 -7.99 -21.24 -16.78
N ASP A 65 -8.83 -20.38 -16.21
CA ASP A 65 -8.35 -19.39 -15.24
C ASP A 65 -7.90 -20.05 -13.93
N LYS A 66 -6.75 -19.60 -13.43
CA LYS A 66 -6.33 -19.88 -12.05
C LYS A 66 -6.73 -18.71 -11.16
N TYR A 67 -7.46 -19.00 -10.09
CA TYR A 67 -7.76 -18.01 -9.07
C TYR A 67 -6.47 -17.55 -8.39
N LEU A 68 -6.27 -16.23 -8.31
CA LEU A 68 -5.20 -15.59 -7.57
C LEU A 68 -5.78 -14.43 -6.79
N THR A 69 -5.44 -14.34 -5.51
CA THR A 69 -5.71 -13.18 -4.68
C THR A 69 -4.86 -11.99 -5.13
N LYS A 70 -5.32 -10.76 -4.88
CA LYS A 70 -4.54 -9.54 -5.19
C LYS A 70 -3.12 -9.56 -4.59
N PRO A 71 -2.89 -9.99 -3.33
CA PRO A 71 -1.54 -10.16 -2.79
C PRO A 71 -0.67 -11.17 -3.53
N GLU A 72 -1.24 -12.27 -4.03
CA GLU A 72 -0.50 -13.24 -4.86
C GLU A 72 -0.14 -12.64 -6.22
N ILE A 73 -1.07 -11.94 -6.85
CA ILE A 73 -0.83 -11.20 -8.09
C ILE A 73 0.32 -10.21 -7.91
N ALA A 74 0.30 -9.40 -6.84
CA ALA A 74 1.37 -8.46 -6.55
C ALA A 74 2.73 -9.15 -6.33
N GLY A 75 2.76 -10.28 -5.62
CA GLY A 75 3.98 -11.07 -5.45
C GLY A 75 4.55 -11.59 -6.78
N ILE A 76 3.68 -12.06 -7.67
CA ILE A 76 4.06 -12.50 -9.03
C ILE A 76 4.60 -11.31 -9.84
N MET A 77 3.94 -10.15 -9.78
CA MET A 77 4.37 -8.93 -10.48
C MET A 77 5.76 -8.48 -10.02
N ILE A 78 6.05 -8.51 -8.72
CA ILE A 78 7.37 -8.18 -8.16
C ILE A 78 8.46 -9.12 -8.71
N ARG A 79 8.20 -10.43 -8.71
CA ARG A 79 9.14 -11.42 -9.27
C ARG A 79 9.36 -11.22 -10.77
N LYS A 80 8.28 -10.94 -11.52
CA LYS A 80 8.35 -10.66 -12.96
C LYS A 80 9.22 -9.43 -13.24
N LEU A 81 9.02 -8.34 -12.50
CA LEU A 81 9.84 -7.13 -12.65
C LEU A 81 11.31 -7.38 -12.33
N ARG A 82 11.62 -8.15 -11.28
CA ARG A 82 13.00 -8.57 -10.97
C ARG A 82 13.60 -9.42 -12.09
N ALA A 83 12.86 -10.37 -12.63
CA ALA A 83 13.30 -11.22 -13.74
C ALA A 83 13.55 -10.43 -15.03
N MET A 84 12.79 -9.35 -15.26
CA MET A 84 13.03 -8.40 -16.35
C MET A 84 14.22 -7.47 -16.11
N GLY A 85 14.95 -7.61 -14.99
CA GLY A 85 16.11 -6.79 -14.65
C GLY A 85 15.76 -5.44 -14.02
N PHE A 86 14.49 -5.17 -13.68
CA PHE A 86 14.09 -3.92 -13.04
C PHE A 86 14.65 -3.86 -11.61
N ARG A 87 15.40 -2.80 -11.31
CA ARG A 87 16.10 -2.63 -10.02
C ARG A 87 15.32 -1.72 -9.11
N PHE A 88 14.93 -2.25 -7.96
CA PHE A 88 14.29 -1.51 -6.86
C PHE A 88 14.65 -2.17 -5.53
N ASN A 89 14.75 -1.36 -4.49
CA ASN A 89 15.11 -1.79 -3.14
C ASN A 89 14.03 -1.49 -2.10
N LEU A 90 13.00 -0.71 -2.45
CA LEU A 90 11.90 -0.31 -1.60
C LEU A 90 10.56 -0.54 -2.31
N VAL A 91 9.64 -1.22 -1.64
CA VAL A 91 8.26 -1.44 -2.07
C VAL A 91 7.28 -0.71 -1.13
N LEU A 92 6.37 0.09 -1.70
CA LEU A 92 5.23 0.66 -0.99
C LEU A 92 3.96 -0.12 -1.36
N ALA A 93 3.10 -0.40 -0.39
CA ALA A 93 1.82 -1.07 -0.65
C ALA A 93 0.72 -0.66 0.35
N ASP A 94 -0.54 -0.91 -0.02
CA ASP A 94 -1.71 -0.64 0.82
C ASP A 94 -1.93 -1.66 1.96
N SER A 95 -3.00 -1.46 2.73
CA SER A 95 -3.32 -2.29 3.90
C SER A 95 -3.85 -3.68 3.56
N LEU A 96 -4.37 -3.89 2.36
CA LEU A 96 -4.74 -5.23 1.89
C LEU A 96 -3.51 -6.13 1.84
N TYR A 97 -2.39 -5.58 1.38
CA TYR A 97 -1.13 -6.32 1.30
C TYR A 97 -0.46 -6.54 2.66
N GLY A 98 -0.63 -5.61 3.61
CA GLY A 98 -0.06 -5.72 4.96
C GLY A 98 -0.71 -6.79 5.83
N GLU A 99 -2.00 -7.07 5.64
CA GLU A 99 -2.73 -8.12 6.36
C GLU A 99 -2.48 -9.53 5.79
N SER A 100 -1.90 -9.61 4.59
CA SER A 100 -1.71 -10.85 3.83
C SER A 100 -0.35 -11.51 4.11
N SER A 101 -0.04 -11.68 5.40
CA SER A 101 1.26 -12.14 5.91
C SER A 101 1.77 -13.42 5.25
N LYS A 102 0.88 -14.31 4.81
CA LYS A 102 1.25 -15.60 4.22
C LYS A 102 1.87 -15.49 2.82
N ASN A 103 1.53 -14.49 2.00
CA ASN A 103 1.92 -14.49 0.58
C ASN A 103 2.74 -13.24 0.18
N PHE A 104 2.27 -12.03 0.45
CA PHE A 104 2.94 -10.82 -0.06
C PHE A 104 4.20 -10.46 0.74
N LEU A 105 4.09 -10.35 2.07
CA LEU A 105 5.25 -10.07 2.93
C LEU A 105 6.31 -11.18 2.83
N SER A 106 5.89 -12.43 2.61
CA SER A 106 6.80 -13.56 2.36
C SER A 106 7.66 -13.31 1.11
N VAL A 107 7.05 -12.94 -0.02
CA VAL A 107 7.76 -12.61 -1.27
C VAL A 107 8.76 -11.46 -1.07
N LEU A 108 8.36 -10.41 -0.34
CA LEU A 108 9.26 -9.29 -0.05
C LEU A 108 10.47 -9.71 0.78
N ASN A 109 10.26 -10.56 1.80
CA ASN A 109 11.33 -11.09 2.64
C ASN A 109 12.27 -12.02 1.86
N GLU A 110 11.72 -12.93 1.04
CA GLU A 110 12.51 -13.85 0.22
C GLU A 110 13.40 -13.09 -0.77
N LEU A 111 12.90 -12.00 -1.34
CA LEU A 111 13.64 -11.14 -2.27
C LEU A 111 14.52 -10.09 -1.56
N ASN A 112 14.61 -10.14 -0.23
CA ASN A 112 15.32 -9.19 0.63
C ASN A 112 15.03 -7.72 0.26
N LEU A 113 13.76 -7.40 0.04
CA LEU A 113 13.28 -6.06 -0.30
C LEU A 113 12.92 -5.29 0.97
N ASN A 114 13.33 -4.02 1.03
CA ASN A 114 12.76 -3.11 2.02
C ASN A 114 11.31 -2.82 1.65
N PHE A 115 10.47 -2.60 2.66
CA PHE A 115 9.08 -2.28 2.42
C PHE A 115 8.50 -1.34 3.45
N ILE A 116 7.46 -0.62 3.02
CA ILE A 116 6.60 0.22 3.84
C ILE A 116 5.17 -0.07 3.39
N VAL A 117 4.37 -0.65 4.27
CA VAL A 117 3.03 -1.15 3.94
C VAL A 117 2.03 -0.53 4.91
N ALA A 118 0.94 0.02 4.38
CA ALA A 118 -0.14 0.53 5.23
C ALA A 118 -0.72 -0.61 6.07
N ILE A 119 -1.25 -0.32 7.25
CA ILE A 119 -1.95 -1.30 8.09
C ILE A 119 -3.17 -0.65 8.71
N ARG A 120 -4.16 -1.45 9.13
CA ARG A 120 -5.29 -0.94 9.91
C ARG A 120 -4.86 -0.63 11.33
N SER A 121 -5.57 0.27 12.01
CA SER A 121 -5.28 0.69 13.39
C SER A 121 -5.42 -0.41 14.46
N ASN A 122 -5.94 -1.59 14.10
CA ASN A 122 -6.19 -2.66 15.06
C ASN A 122 -4.91 -3.47 15.32
N HIS A 123 -4.26 -3.25 16.47
CA HIS A 123 -3.03 -3.94 16.88
C HIS A 123 -3.17 -5.48 16.90
N ARG A 124 -4.37 -6.00 17.19
CA ARG A 124 -4.63 -7.45 17.15
C ARG A 124 -4.51 -8.01 15.74
N ALA A 125 -4.86 -7.22 14.72
CA ALA A 125 -4.68 -7.61 13.32
C ALA A 125 -3.20 -7.70 12.93
N TRP A 126 -2.30 -7.12 13.72
CA TRP A 126 -0.85 -7.24 13.55
C TRP A 126 -0.26 -8.44 14.32
N GLY A 127 -1.11 -9.22 15.00
CA GLY A 127 -0.65 -10.30 15.90
C GLY A 127 -0.05 -9.79 17.20
N ILE A 128 -0.33 -8.54 17.57
CA ILE A 128 0.19 -7.89 18.79
C ILE A 128 -0.93 -7.84 19.83
N THR A 129 -0.64 -8.34 21.02
CA THR A 129 -1.55 -8.23 22.18
C THR A 129 -1.42 -6.82 22.77
N ASP A 130 -2.56 -6.14 22.96
CA ASP A 130 -2.65 -4.74 23.40
C ASP A 130 -1.86 -4.43 24.69
N SER A 131 -1.67 -5.42 25.57
CA SER A 131 -1.00 -5.28 26.87
C SER A 131 0.52 -5.00 26.83
N LYS A 132 1.15 -4.91 25.65
CA LYS A 132 2.60 -4.65 25.50
C LYS A 132 2.95 -3.58 24.45
N VAL A 133 2.01 -2.74 24.07
CA VAL A 133 2.26 -1.65 23.10
C VAL A 133 2.77 -0.41 23.83
N LYS A 134 3.97 0.04 23.50
CA LYS A 134 4.52 1.34 23.89
C LYS A 134 4.62 2.25 22.67
N TYR A 135 4.73 3.54 22.91
CA TYR A 135 4.89 4.54 21.85
C TYR A 135 6.15 5.35 22.12
N SER A 136 6.88 5.69 21.05
CA SER A 136 7.91 6.72 21.15
C SER A 136 7.26 8.11 21.31
N ASP A 137 8.08 9.09 21.63
CA ASP A 137 7.68 10.49 21.54
C ASP A 137 7.28 10.86 20.11
N TRP A 138 6.34 11.80 20.01
CA TRP A 138 5.94 12.37 18.74
C TRP A 138 7.06 13.20 18.13
N GLN A 139 7.36 12.92 16.88
CA GLN A 139 8.29 13.69 16.07
C GLN A 139 7.51 14.49 15.03
N ARG A 140 7.73 15.80 14.99
CA ARG A 140 7.17 16.66 13.95
C ARG A 140 8.04 16.59 12.70
N PHE A 141 7.42 16.42 11.54
CA PHE A 141 8.08 16.51 10.25
C PHE A 141 7.27 17.34 9.26
N LYS A 142 7.95 17.98 8.31
CA LYS A 142 7.31 18.61 7.16
C LYS A 142 7.09 17.56 6.09
N ARG A 143 5.81 17.25 5.82
CA ARG A 143 5.42 16.52 4.61
C ARG A 143 5.54 17.46 3.44
N VAL A 144 6.26 17.05 2.40
CA VAL A 144 6.36 17.80 1.14
C VAL A 144 5.47 17.11 0.11
N PHE A 145 4.60 17.87 -0.53
CA PHE A 145 3.70 17.40 -1.58
C PHE A 145 4.33 17.60 -2.96
N SER A 146 3.72 17.02 -3.99
CA SER A 146 4.21 17.12 -5.37
C SER A 146 4.14 18.54 -5.95
N ASP A 147 3.22 19.36 -5.45
CA ASP A 147 3.10 20.78 -5.78
C ASP A 147 4.07 21.67 -4.99
N LEU A 148 5.04 21.05 -4.29
CA LEU A 148 6.01 21.70 -3.39
C LEU A 148 5.38 22.36 -2.16
N SER A 149 4.06 22.25 -1.97
CA SER A 149 3.44 22.65 -0.71
C SER A 149 3.94 21.77 0.42
N SER A 150 3.82 22.26 1.65
CA SER A 150 4.20 21.46 2.82
C SER A 150 3.23 21.61 3.97
N GLU A 151 3.01 20.51 4.69
CA GLU A 151 2.13 20.45 5.86
C GLU A 151 2.93 19.84 7.02
N ASN A 152 2.73 20.38 8.22
CA ASN A 152 3.29 19.77 9.42
C ASN A 152 2.50 18.51 9.77
N ARG A 153 3.20 17.41 9.99
CA ARG A 153 2.64 16.16 10.48
C ARG A 153 3.45 15.63 11.64
N TYR A 154 2.85 14.71 12.37
CA TYR A 154 3.44 14.04 13.51
C TYR A 154 3.58 12.57 13.20
N ILE A 155 4.72 11.99 13.57
CA ILE A 155 4.98 10.56 13.47
C ILE A 155 5.56 10.05 14.80
N ARG A 156 5.18 8.84 15.19
CA ARG A 156 5.81 8.12 16.29
C ARG A 156 5.92 6.64 15.96
N GLU A 157 6.88 5.97 16.58
CA GLU A 157 7.04 4.53 16.51
C GLU A 157 6.10 3.85 17.51
N ILE A 158 5.50 2.74 17.08
CA ILE A 158 4.72 1.84 17.91
C ILE A 158 5.62 0.66 18.27
N ILE A 159 6.07 0.64 19.51
CA ILE A 159 7.04 -0.33 20.03
C ILE A 159 6.27 -1.53 20.55
N CYS A 160 6.38 -2.65 19.84
CA CYS A 160 5.72 -3.90 20.20
C CYS A 160 6.77 -4.84 20.79
N GLY A 161 6.55 -5.36 22.00
CA GLY A 161 7.58 -6.03 22.81
C GLY A 161 8.26 -7.30 22.25
N LYS A 162 8.01 -7.70 21.00
CA LYS A 162 8.81 -8.71 20.29
C LYS A 162 9.88 -8.03 19.45
N LYS A 163 11.14 -8.39 19.67
CA LYS A 163 12.25 -7.98 18.82
C LYS A 163 12.00 -8.51 17.40
N SER A 164 11.86 -7.60 16.44
CA SER A 164 11.56 -7.89 15.03
C SER A 164 12.23 -6.81 14.18
N ASP A 165 12.63 -7.17 12.96
CA ASP A 165 13.11 -6.20 11.97
C ASP A 165 11.97 -5.31 11.43
N ILE A 166 10.72 -5.66 11.76
CA ILE A 166 9.53 -4.89 11.41
C ILE A 166 9.28 -3.83 12.47
N ARG A 167 9.27 -2.58 12.04
CA ARG A 167 8.86 -1.41 12.83
C ARG A 167 7.45 -0.99 12.44
N TYR A 168 6.74 -0.41 13.40
CA TYR A 168 5.36 0.06 13.22
C TYR A 168 5.30 1.55 13.52
N TRP A 169 4.50 2.28 12.76
CA TRP A 169 4.46 3.73 12.80
C TRP A 169 3.02 4.22 12.85
N GLN A 170 2.82 5.28 13.59
CA GLN A 170 1.60 6.08 13.57
C GLN A 170 1.91 7.47 13.05
N ILE A 171 1.17 7.91 12.03
CA ILE A 171 1.32 9.21 11.39
C ILE A 171 -0.01 9.95 11.51
N THR A 172 0.00 11.22 11.93
CA THR A 172 -1.22 12.04 12.07
C THR A 172 -0.98 13.51 11.71
N THR A 173 -2.05 14.24 11.38
CA THR A 173 -2.04 15.71 11.31
C THR A 173 -2.19 16.36 12.68
N ASP A 174 -2.86 15.68 13.62
CA ASP A 174 -3.10 16.15 14.99
C ASP A 174 -2.80 15.04 15.99
N LYS A 175 -1.86 15.30 16.91
CA LYS A 175 -1.37 14.34 17.91
C LYS A 175 -2.25 14.25 19.17
N GLU A 176 -3.13 15.23 19.37
CA GLU A 176 -4.05 15.29 20.53
C GLU A 176 -5.39 14.64 20.17
N GLU A 177 -5.98 15.00 19.02
CA GLU A 177 -7.30 14.49 18.62
C GLU A 177 -7.25 13.15 17.87
N LEU A 178 -6.14 12.85 17.20
CA LEU A 178 -5.95 11.67 16.34
C LEU A 178 -7.13 11.42 15.38
N PRO A 179 -7.42 12.35 14.45
CA PRO A 179 -8.58 12.24 13.57
C PRO A 179 -8.48 11.00 12.69
N LYS A 180 -9.56 10.21 12.61
CA LYS A 180 -9.54 8.91 11.89
C LYS A 180 -9.19 9.04 10.41
N ASN A 181 -9.57 10.14 9.77
CA ASN A 181 -9.33 10.41 8.35
C ASN A 181 -7.91 10.89 8.04
N THR A 182 -7.19 11.39 9.04
CA THR A 182 -5.83 11.90 8.90
C THR A 182 -4.82 11.18 9.80
N THR A 183 -5.21 10.07 10.41
CA THR A 183 -4.34 9.18 11.18
C THR A 183 -4.12 7.88 10.41
N TRP A 184 -2.87 7.61 10.06
CA TRP A 184 -2.46 6.42 9.33
C TRP A 184 -1.53 5.55 10.17
N TYR A 185 -1.57 4.25 9.90
CA TYR A 185 -0.71 3.26 10.51
C TYR A 185 0.06 2.55 9.42
N VAL A 186 1.34 2.33 9.65
CA VAL A 186 2.26 1.80 8.64
C VAL A 186 3.21 0.80 9.31
N MET A 187 3.46 -0.33 8.65
CA MET A 187 4.57 -1.21 9.00
C MET A 187 5.73 -1.02 8.03
N SER A 188 6.96 -1.15 8.51
CA SER A 188 8.14 -1.09 7.65
C SER A 188 9.17 -2.13 8.04
N LYS A 189 9.80 -2.75 7.04
CA LYS A 189 11.08 -3.45 7.20
C LYS A 189 12.10 -2.70 6.37
N TYR A 190 12.84 -1.82 7.03
CA TYR A 190 13.90 -1.01 6.43
C TYR A 190 14.79 -0.51 7.58
N PRO A 191 15.96 -1.12 7.85
CA PRO A 191 16.76 -0.82 9.04
C PRO A 191 17.14 0.66 9.18
N GLU A 192 17.56 1.28 8.08
CA GLU A 192 18.08 2.66 8.08
C GLU A 192 16.98 3.73 8.02
N ILE A 193 15.69 3.35 7.89
CA ILE A 193 14.65 4.34 7.61
C ILE A 193 14.43 5.29 8.79
N THR A 194 14.37 6.58 8.49
CA THR A 194 14.04 7.63 9.45
C THR A 194 12.52 7.84 9.53
N PRO A 195 11.99 8.34 10.66
CA PRO A 195 10.55 8.64 10.77
C PRO A 195 10.07 9.63 9.70
N ARG A 196 10.90 10.62 9.35
CA ARG A 196 10.60 11.58 8.27
C ARG A 196 10.45 10.89 6.91
N GLU A 197 11.33 9.94 6.59
CA GLU A 197 11.25 9.18 5.35
C GLU A 197 10.00 8.30 5.30
N VAL A 198 9.65 7.62 6.39
CA VAL A 198 8.38 6.86 6.47
C VAL A 198 7.18 7.78 6.17
N GLY A 199 7.14 8.94 6.82
CA GLY A 199 6.08 9.93 6.63
C GLY A 199 5.98 10.45 5.19
N ASN A 200 7.12 10.73 4.55
CA ASN A 200 7.17 11.22 3.18
C ASN A 200 6.86 10.12 2.14
N PHE A 201 7.42 8.92 2.29
CA PHE A 201 7.15 7.81 1.39
C PHE A 201 5.67 7.40 1.45
N TYR A 202 5.07 7.36 2.64
CA TYR A 202 3.63 7.12 2.74
C TYR A 202 2.82 8.22 2.05
N GLY A 203 3.29 9.47 2.11
CA GLY A 203 2.69 10.59 1.41
C GLY A 203 2.65 10.44 -0.12
N LEU A 204 3.57 9.68 -0.73
CA LEU A 204 3.61 9.39 -2.17
C LEU A 204 2.52 8.41 -2.61
N ARG A 205 1.98 7.59 -1.71
CA ARG A 205 0.83 6.73 -2.02
C ARG A 205 -0.39 7.57 -2.42
N THR A 206 -0.67 8.63 -1.65
CA THR A 206 -1.75 9.57 -1.98
C THR A 206 -1.60 10.08 -3.42
N TRP A 207 -0.36 10.33 -3.86
CA TRP A 207 -0.09 10.80 -5.22
C TRP A 207 -0.48 9.79 -6.31
N VAL A 208 -0.26 8.48 -6.11
CA VAL A 208 -0.71 7.45 -7.08
C VAL A 208 -2.23 7.43 -7.19
N GLU A 209 -2.94 7.56 -6.06
CA GLU A 209 -4.41 7.64 -6.05
C GLU A 209 -4.94 8.90 -6.77
N TYR A 210 -4.24 10.05 -6.66
CA TYR A 210 -4.63 11.29 -7.36
C TYR A 210 -4.22 11.31 -8.84
N GLY A 211 -3.01 10.83 -9.19
CA GLY A 211 -2.53 10.78 -10.57
C GLY A 211 -3.39 9.91 -11.47
N LEU A 212 -3.90 8.79 -10.95
CA LEU A 212 -4.84 7.91 -11.67
C LEU A 212 -6.24 8.49 -11.82
N LYS A 213 -6.66 9.44 -10.97
CA LYS A 213 -7.93 10.16 -11.16
C LYS A 213 -7.88 11.11 -12.35
N GLN A 214 -6.72 11.72 -12.64
CA GLN A 214 -6.58 12.62 -13.79
C GLN A 214 -6.61 11.88 -15.12
N SER A 215 -5.93 10.73 -15.23
CA SER A 215 -5.89 9.92 -16.46
C SER A 215 -7.23 9.28 -16.89
N LYS A 216 -8.26 9.32 -16.03
CA LYS A 216 -9.60 8.75 -16.33
C LYS A 216 -10.64 9.80 -16.70
N ASN A 217 -10.30 11.09 -16.62
CA ASN A 217 -11.17 12.21 -16.95
C ASN A 217 -10.80 12.88 -18.29
N GLU A 218 -9.83 12.32 -19.02
CA GLU A 218 -9.59 12.57 -20.45
C GLU A 218 -10.23 11.46 -21.29
#